data_AF-A0A929EM05-F1
#
_entry.id   AF-A0A929EM05-F1
#
_cell.length_a   1.000
_cell.length_b   1.000
_cell.length_c   1.000
_cell.angle_alpha   90.00
_cell.angle_beta   90.00
_cell.angle_gamma   90.00
#
_symmetry.space_group_name_H-M   'P 1'
#
loop_
_entity.id
_entity.type
_entity.pdbx_description
1 polymer ?
#
loop_
_entity_poly.entity_id
_entity_poly.type
_entity_poly.pdbx_seq_one_letter_code
_entity_poly.pdbx_strand_id
1 'polypeptide(L)'
;SERPHDGRAFERFTDAGPIALLPMSDNRCSLVWTVKTGDEVAILKLSDKDFLAQLQDRFGYRLGKLTQVGQRNSYPLKLMQADQPIQHRIVLIGNAAHSLHPIAGQGFNLGLRDVAALADVLSNQPQDCGDPRVLHDYAQWRTQDQDNVIANTGLLVNLFSNNNPVLGHFRGAGLAIIDALPPVKHWLANKSMGLARKQPKLGRGLPL
;
A
#
# COMPACT_ATOMS: atom_id res chain seq x y z
N SER A 1 -1.92 -4.25 22.29
CA SER A 1 -0.69 -3.61 22.80
C SER A 1 -0.99 -3.02 24.17
N GLU A 2 0.05 -2.73 24.96
CA GLU A 2 -0.11 -2.10 26.28
C GLU A 2 -0.65 -0.66 26.21
N ARG A 3 -0.24 0.10 25.17
CA ARG A 3 -0.77 1.44 24.93
C ARG A 3 -1.85 1.43 23.85
N PRO A 4 -2.86 2.31 23.94
CA PRO A 4 -3.81 2.50 22.87
C PRO A 4 -3.13 3.08 21.63
N HIS A 5 -3.58 2.63 20.45
CA HIS A 5 -3.06 3.16 19.18
C HIS A 5 -3.68 4.51 18.79
N ASP A 6 -4.82 4.91 19.38
CA ASP A 6 -5.52 6.19 19.13
C ASP A 6 -5.78 6.48 17.64
N GLY A 7 -6.19 5.45 16.90
CA GLY A 7 -6.35 5.53 15.45
C GLY A 7 -5.07 5.82 14.64
N ARG A 8 -3.88 5.77 15.25
CA ARG A 8 -2.60 5.98 14.54
C ARG A 8 -2.06 4.67 13.97
N ALA A 9 -1.67 4.71 12.70
CA ALA A 9 -0.87 3.66 12.07
C ALA A 9 0.62 3.92 12.30
N PHE A 10 1.39 2.86 12.48
CA PHE A 10 2.83 2.92 12.69
C PHE A 10 3.54 2.13 11.62
N GLU A 11 4.56 2.72 11.01
CA GLU A 11 5.42 2.05 10.03
C GLU A 11 6.88 2.25 10.43
N ARG A 12 7.65 1.15 10.44
CA ARG A 12 9.09 1.15 10.69
C ARG A 12 9.80 0.44 9.56
N PHE A 13 10.76 1.11 8.95
CA PHE A 13 11.64 0.50 7.96
C PHE A 13 12.78 -0.26 8.65
N THR A 14 13.00 -1.51 8.24
CA THR A 14 14.10 -2.37 8.71
C THR A 14 14.98 -2.80 7.53
N ASP A 15 16.09 -3.45 7.82
CA ASP A 15 17.00 -4.05 6.83
C ASP A 15 16.33 -5.13 5.97
N ALA A 16 15.27 -5.78 6.47
CA ALA A 16 14.51 -6.78 5.72
C ALA A 16 13.29 -6.19 4.97
N GLY A 17 12.95 -4.93 5.22
CA GLY A 17 11.75 -4.28 4.69
C GLY A 17 10.88 -3.64 5.78
N PRO A 18 9.70 -3.11 5.43
CA PRO A 18 8.83 -2.41 6.36
C PRO A 18 8.11 -3.37 7.33
N ILE A 19 7.84 -2.85 8.54
CA ILE A 19 6.95 -3.43 9.54
C ILE A 19 5.88 -2.38 9.83
N ALA A 20 4.61 -2.72 9.59
CA ALA A 20 3.47 -1.85 9.80
C ALA A 20 2.48 -2.43 10.81
N LEU A 21 2.01 -1.59 11.72
CA LEU A 21 0.89 -1.87 12.63
C LEU A 21 -0.25 -0.91 12.31
N LEU A 22 -1.38 -1.47 11.87
CA LEU A 22 -2.56 -0.72 11.48
C LEU A 22 -3.63 -0.82 12.56
N PRO A 23 -4.20 0.31 13.00
CA PRO A 23 -5.22 0.31 14.05
C PRO A 23 -6.47 -0.45 13.61
N MET A 24 -7.05 -1.22 14.53
CA MET A 24 -8.32 -1.94 14.36
C MET A 24 -9.25 -1.65 15.55
N SER A 25 -10.48 -2.17 15.49
CA SER A 25 -11.39 -2.15 16.63
C SER A 25 -10.80 -2.88 17.85
N ASP A 26 -11.30 -2.52 19.04
CA ASP A 26 -10.93 -3.14 20.32
C ASP A 26 -9.45 -2.97 20.69
N ASN A 27 -8.85 -1.85 20.26
CA ASN A 27 -7.44 -1.52 20.49
C ASN A 27 -6.46 -2.60 19.98
N ARG A 28 -6.86 -3.30 18.91
CA ARG A 28 -6.03 -4.28 18.21
C ARG A 28 -5.29 -3.61 17.07
N CYS A 29 -4.21 -4.24 16.63
CA CYS A 29 -3.52 -3.82 15.43
C CYS A 29 -3.40 -5.00 14.44
N SER A 30 -3.61 -4.73 13.16
CA SER A 30 -3.21 -5.63 12.09
C SER A 30 -1.72 -5.45 11.82
N LEU A 31 -0.96 -6.55 11.78
CA LEU A 31 0.47 -6.55 11.51
C LEU A 31 0.75 -6.92 10.07
N VAL A 32 1.57 -6.11 9.41
CA VAL A 32 2.25 -6.47 8.17
C VAL A 32 3.74 -6.45 8.45
N TRP A 33 4.40 -7.59 8.32
CA TRP A 33 5.83 -7.72 8.56
C TRP A 33 6.51 -8.31 7.31
N THR A 34 7.28 -7.48 6.61
CA THR A 34 8.10 -7.93 5.50
C THR A 34 9.36 -8.63 6.02
N VAL A 35 9.59 -9.84 5.51
CA VAL A 35 10.74 -10.69 5.85
C VAL A 35 11.41 -11.16 4.55
N LYS A 36 12.67 -11.59 4.64
CA LYS A 36 13.37 -12.14 3.47
C LYS A 36 12.75 -13.47 3.08
N THR A 37 12.69 -13.74 1.78
CA THR A 37 12.23 -15.03 1.25
C THR A 37 13.02 -16.18 1.86
N GLY A 38 12.30 -17.15 2.43
CA GLY A 38 12.85 -18.30 3.16
C GLY A 38 12.76 -18.16 4.68
N ASP A 39 12.80 -16.93 5.23
CA ASP A 39 12.73 -16.70 6.67
C ASP A 39 11.29 -16.85 7.20
N GLU A 40 10.27 -16.71 6.35
CA GLU A 40 8.87 -16.78 6.75
C GLU A 40 8.51 -18.10 7.42
N VAL A 41 9.12 -19.22 6.98
CA VAL A 41 8.85 -20.55 7.54
C VAL A 41 9.34 -20.65 8.98
N ALA A 42 10.53 -20.09 9.26
CA ALA A 42 11.08 -20.09 10.61
C ALA A 42 10.24 -19.21 11.54
N ILE A 43 9.86 -18.01 11.09
CA ILE A 43 9.07 -17.04 11.86
C ILE A 43 7.66 -17.58 12.17
N LEU A 44 7.01 -18.24 11.20
CA LEU A 44 5.70 -18.85 11.41
C LEU A 44 5.73 -20.01 12.43
N LYS A 45 6.85 -20.72 12.54
CA LYS A 45 7.02 -21.84 13.48
C LYS A 45 7.33 -21.42 14.92
N LEU A 46 7.63 -20.14 15.16
CA LEU A 46 7.93 -19.65 16.50
C LEU A 46 6.75 -19.83 17.45
N SER A 47 7.04 -19.99 18.74
CA SER A 47 6.02 -19.83 19.77
C SER A 47 5.50 -18.39 19.76
N ASP A 48 4.29 -18.16 20.25
CA ASP A 48 3.73 -16.80 20.35
C ASP A 48 4.65 -15.88 21.18
N LYS A 49 5.28 -16.41 22.21
CA LYS A 49 6.23 -15.69 23.07
C LYS A 49 7.47 -15.26 22.29
N ASP A 50 8.09 -16.17 21.54
CA ASP A 50 9.31 -15.89 20.78
C ASP A 50 9.02 -14.96 19.59
N PHE A 51 7.88 -15.16 18.93
CA PHE A 51 7.39 -14.26 17.88
C PHE A 51 7.20 -12.84 18.41
N LEU A 52 6.52 -12.68 19.54
CA LEU A 52 6.31 -11.37 20.17
C LEU A 52 7.63 -10.73 20.58
N ALA A 53 8.57 -11.50 21.14
CA ALA A 53 9.89 -10.98 21.51
C ALA A 53 10.66 -10.46 20.28
N GLN A 54 10.68 -11.25 19.20
CA GLN A 54 11.37 -10.86 17.96
C GLN A 54 10.69 -9.67 17.28
N LEU A 55 9.36 -9.65 17.23
CA LEU A 55 8.59 -8.52 16.71
C LEU A 55 8.83 -7.26 17.55
N GLN A 56 8.86 -7.38 18.87
CA GLN A 56 9.12 -6.27 19.78
C GLN A 56 10.52 -5.67 19.56
N ASP A 57 11.53 -6.50 19.39
CA ASP A 57 12.90 -6.08 19.09
C ASP A 57 12.97 -5.30 17.76
N ARG A 58 12.37 -5.87 16.71
CA ARG A 58 12.36 -5.28 15.37
C ARG A 58 11.49 -4.02 15.26
N PHE A 59 10.32 -4.00 15.90
CA PHE A 59 9.38 -2.87 15.83
C PHE A 59 9.70 -1.77 16.84
N GLY A 60 10.15 -2.11 18.05
CA GLY A 60 10.41 -1.19 19.16
C GLY A 60 9.17 -0.94 20.04
N TYR A 61 9.25 0.01 20.97
CA TYR A 61 8.29 0.18 22.07
C TYR A 61 7.32 1.37 21.93
N ARG A 62 7.13 1.92 20.72
CA ARG A 62 6.26 3.09 20.52
C ARG A 62 4.79 2.83 20.90
N LEU A 63 4.32 1.60 20.71
CA LEU A 63 2.99 1.14 21.15
C LEU A 63 3.01 0.46 22.54
N GLY A 64 4.10 0.59 23.30
CA GLY A 64 4.34 -0.19 24.51
C GLY A 64 4.64 -1.66 24.19
N LYS A 65 4.45 -2.53 25.18
CA LYS A 65 4.67 -3.97 25.01
C LYS A 65 3.56 -4.60 24.15
N LEU A 66 3.95 -5.43 23.19
CA LEU A 66 3.06 -6.30 22.44
C LEU A 66 2.75 -7.53 23.31
N THR A 67 1.48 -7.68 23.68
CA THR A 67 1.04 -8.65 24.70
C THR A 67 0.48 -9.93 24.12
N GLN A 68 -0.06 -9.87 22.90
CA GLN A 68 -0.77 -10.98 22.27
C GLN A 68 -0.61 -10.88 20.76
N VAL A 69 -0.54 -12.04 20.11
CA VAL A 69 -0.58 -12.21 18.66
C VAL A 69 -1.72 -13.16 18.31
N GLY A 70 -2.37 -12.92 17.17
CA GLY A 70 -3.39 -13.82 16.62
C GLY A 70 -2.80 -14.87 15.67
N GLN A 71 -3.65 -15.40 14.78
CA GLN A 71 -3.18 -16.27 13.70
C GLN A 71 -2.17 -15.55 12.79
N ARG A 72 -1.18 -16.30 12.32
CA ARG A 72 -0.06 -15.82 11.51
C ARG A 72 -0.13 -16.47 10.14
N ASN A 73 -0.16 -15.66 9.09
CA ASN A 73 -0.19 -16.11 7.70
C ASN A 73 0.93 -15.44 6.93
N SER A 74 1.56 -16.18 6.00
CA SER A 74 2.54 -15.61 5.06
C SER A 74 2.01 -15.66 3.63
N TYR A 75 2.37 -14.65 2.85
CA TYR A 75 2.03 -14.56 1.44
C TYR A 75 3.26 -14.07 0.68
N PRO A 76 3.65 -14.73 -0.43
CA PRO A 76 4.78 -14.27 -1.21
C PRO A 76 4.47 -12.90 -1.84
N LEU A 77 5.36 -11.94 -1.64
CA LEU A 77 5.27 -10.62 -2.23
C LEU A 77 5.65 -10.71 -3.70
N LYS A 78 4.63 -10.80 -4.58
CA LYS A 78 4.81 -10.79 -6.04
C LYS A 78 4.08 -9.59 -6.61
N LEU A 79 4.78 -8.81 -7.42
CA LEU A 79 4.14 -7.84 -8.31
C LEU A 79 3.51 -8.64 -9.45
N MET A 80 2.18 -8.60 -9.57
CA MET A 80 1.47 -9.14 -10.73
C MET A 80 0.77 -7.98 -11.43
N GLN A 81 1.00 -7.87 -12.73
CA GLN A 81 0.34 -6.90 -13.61
C GLN A 81 -0.16 -7.67 -14.82
N ALA A 82 -1.41 -7.44 -15.21
CA ALA A 82 -1.94 -7.97 -16.44
C ALA A 82 -1.26 -7.27 -17.62
N ASP A 83 -0.65 -8.05 -18.52
CA ASP A 83 -0.05 -7.52 -19.76
C ASP A 83 -1.12 -6.86 -20.65
N GLN A 84 -2.35 -7.38 -20.59
CA GLN A 84 -3.51 -6.86 -21.31
C GLN A 84 -4.67 -6.64 -20.34
N PRO A 85 -4.82 -5.43 -19.77
CA PRO A 85 -5.90 -5.12 -18.83
C PRO A 85 -7.28 -5.02 -19.49
N ILE A 86 -7.33 -4.94 -20.83
CA ILE A 86 -8.55 -4.93 -21.63
C ILE A 86 -8.41 -5.90 -22.81
N GLN A 87 -9.55 -6.45 -23.24
CA GLN A 87 -9.71 -7.22 -24.46
C GLN A 87 -11.12 -6.93 -25.04
N HIS A 88 -11.46 -7.46 -26.22
CA HIS A 88 -12.78 -7.24 -26.82
C HIS A 88 -13.93 -7.50 -25.81
N ARG A 89 -14.62 -6.44 -25.40
CA ARG A 89 -15.72 -6.44 -24.42
C ARG A 89 -15.35 -7.02 -23.04
N ILE A 90 -14.06 -7.04 -22.69
CA ILE A 90 -13.56 -7.56 -21.41
C ILE A 90 -12.66 -6.51 -20.78
N VAL A 91 -12.83 -6.29 -19.48
CA VAL A 91 -11.95 -5.44 -18.66
C VAL A 91 -11.56 -6.18 -17.39
N LEU A 92 -10.29 -6.14 -17.05
CA LEU A 92 -9.77 -6.60 -15.76
C LEU A 92 -9.67 -5.37 -14.84
N ILE A 93 -10.08 -5.53 -13.59
CA ILE A 93 -10.01 -4.49 -12.56
C ILE A 93 -9.53 -5.05 -11.21
N GLY A 94 -9.02 -4.17 -10.34
CA GLY A 94 -8.55 -4.51 -9.01
C GLY A 94 -7.46 -5.57 -9.05
N ASN A 95 -7.50 -6.51 -8.10
CA ASN A 95 -6.48 -7.56 -7.97
C ASN A 95 -6.37 -8.48 -9.19
N ALA A 96 -7.42 -8.55 -10.03
CA ALA A 96 -7.39 -9.34 -11.27
C ALA A 96 -6.55 -8.66 -12.37
N ALA A 97 -6.45 -7.33 -12.34
CA ALA A 97 -5.63 -6.57 -13.27
C ALA A 97 -4.24 -6.27 -12.69
N HIS A 98 -4.18 -6.00 -11.38
CA HIS A 98 -2.96 -5.61 -10.69
C HIS A 98 -2.97 -6.17 -9.27
N SER A 99 -2.10 -7.13 -8.98
CA SER A 99 -1.79 -7.52 -7.61
C SER A 99 -0.53 -6.77 -7.18
N LEU A 100 -0.77 -5.62 -6.54
CA LEU A 100 0.30 -4.81 -5.95
C LEU A 100 0.56 -5.26 -4.52
N HIS A 101 1.84 -5.16 -4.15
CA HIS A 101 2.40 -5.48 -2.84
C HIS A 101 1.43 -5.08 -1.70
N PRO A 102 1.19 -5.93 -0.70
CA PRO A 102 0.49 -5.57 0.53
C PRO A 102 1.34 -4.60 1.37
N ILE A 103 1.61 -3.41 0.86
CA ILE A 103 1.78 -2.23 1.71
C ILE A 103 0.35 -1.82 2.04
N ALA A 104 -0.04 -2.10 3.28
CA ALA A 104 -1.38 -1.99 3.83
C ALA A 104 -2.32 -1.00 3.09
N GLY A 105 -3.32 -1.54 2.39
CA GLY A 105 -4.42 -0.77 1.81
C GLY A 105 -4.23 -0.26 0.37
N GLN A 106 -3.03 -0.35 -0.22
CA GLN A 106 -2.82 0.16 -1.58
C GLN A 106 -3.59 -0.61 -2.66
N GLY A 107 -3.61 -1.95 -2.61
CA GLY A 107 -4.35 -2.77 -3.59
C GLY A 107 -5.86 -2.53 -3.57
N PHE A 108 -6.44 -2.40 -2.37
CA PHE A 108 -7.87 -2.06 -2.22
C PHE A 108 -8.19 -0.67 -2.78
N ASN A 109 -7.39 0.34 -2.44
CA ASN A 109 -7.57 1.70 -2.95
C ASN A 109 -7.42 1.75 -4.48
N LEU A 110 -6.49 0.99 -5.06
CA LEU A 110 -6.35 0.90 -6.50
C LEU A 110 -7.55 0.23 -7.17
N GLY A 111 -8.08 -0.85 -6.59
CA GLY A 111 -9.30 -1.48 -7.07
C GLY A 111 -10.52 -0.55 -7.01
N LEU A 112 -10.69 0.23 -5.93
CA LEU A 112 -11.75 1.23 -5.85
C LEU A 112 -11.59 2.32 -6.93
N ARG A 113 -10.34 2.72 -7.21
CA ARG A 113 -10.05 3.71 -8.27
C ARG A 113 -10.30 3.13 -9.65
N ASP A 114 -10.04 1.85 -9.88
CA ASP A 114 -10.40 1.14 -11.12
C ASP A 114 -11.93 1.17 -11.33
N VAL A 115 -12.70 0.80 -10.29
CA VAL A 115 -14.17 0.82 -10.33
C VAL A 115 -14.71 2.22 -10.63
N ALA A 116 -14.20 3.24 -9.93
CA ALA A 116 -14.67 4.60 -10.10
C ALA A 116 -14.33 5.17 -11.48
N ALA A 117 -13.13 4.89 -12.00
CA ALA A 117 -12.74 5.30 -13.34
C ALA A 117 -13.56 4.59 -14.43
N LEU A 118 -13.75 3.27 -14.30
CA LEU A 118 -14.55 2.48 -15.23
C LEU A 118 -16.00 2.99 -15.26
N ALA A 119 -16.61 3.22 -14.10
CA ALA A 119 -17.96 3.77 -14.00
C ALA A 119 -18.09 5.14 -14.69
N ASP A 120 -17.09 6.02 -14.54
CA ASP A 120 -17.09 7.34 -15.18
C ASP A 120 -17.04 7.22 -16.71
N VAL A 121 -16.12 6.40 -17.24
CA VAL A 121 -15.97 6.21 -18.69
C VAL A 121 -17.23 5.57 -19.30
N LEU A 122 -17.82 4.58 -18.62
CA LEU A 122 -19.08 3.94 -19.06
C LEU A 122 -20.28 4.90 -19.00
N SER A 123 -20.37 5.75 -17.97
CA SER A 123 -21.47 6.71 -17.82
C SER A 123 -21.53 7.75 -18.96
N ASN A 124 -20.38 8.10 -19.53
CA ASN A 124 -20.30 9.07 -20.62
C ASN A 124 -20.60 8.47 -22.01
N GLN A 125 -20.74 7.14 -22.12
CA GLN A 125 -21.01 6.41 -23.37
C GLN A 125 -22.04 5.28 -23.16
N PRO A 126 -23.31 5.61 -22.88
CA PRO A 126 -24.32 4.62 -22.45
C PRO A 126 -24.78 3.64 -23.55
N GLN A 127 -24.38 3.87 -24.81
CA GLN A 127 -24.88 3.13 -25.97
C GLN A 127 -24.24 1.73 -26.13
N ASP A 128 -22.94 1.59 -25.86
CA ASP A 128 -22.26 0.28 -25.83
C ASP A 128 -21.12 0.27 -24.81
N CYS A 129 -21.34 -0.41 -23.69
CA CYS A 129 -20.34 -0.58 -22.63
C CYS A 129 -19.11 -1.40 -23.07
N GLY A 130 -19.21 -2.13 -24.18
CA GLY A 130 -18.13 -2.93 -24.75
C GLY A 130 -17.38 -2.27 -25.91
N ASP A 131 -17.68 -0.99 -26.23
CA ASP A 131 -17.01 -0.27 -27.33
C ASP A 131 -15.49 -0.24 -27.07
N PRO A 132 -14.65 -0.69 -28.02
CA PRO A 132 -13.20 -0.68 -27.87
C PRO A 132 -12.62 0.69 -27.50
N ARG A 133 -13.23 1.80 -27.94
CA ARG A 133 -12.80 3.16 -27.62
C ARG A 133 -13.02 3.48 -26.13
N VAL A 134 -14.17 3.10 -25.59
CA VAL A 134 -14.52 3.26 -24.17
C VAL A 134 -13.54 2.46 -23.30
N LEU A 135 -13.27 1.21 -23.66
CA LEU A 135 -12.31 0.38 -22.93
C LEU A 135 -10.88 0.91 -23.06
N HIS A 136 -10.51 1.46 -24.21
CA HIS A 136 -9.20 2.10 -24.43
C HIS A 136 -9.01 3.37 -23.59
N ASP A 137 -10.02 4.24 -23.52
CA ASP A 137 -10.01 5.44 -22.68
C ASP A 137 -9.84 5.09 -21.20
N TYR A 138 -10.52 4.04 -20.74
CA TYR A 138 -10.31 3.48 -19.40
C TYR A 138 -8.86 2.99 -19.20
N ALA A 139 -8.36 2.13 -20.10
CA ALA A 139 -7.03 1.54 -19.98
C ALA A 139 -5.94 2.62 -19.97
N GLN A 140 -6.02 3.62 -20.87
CA GLN A 140 -5.05 4.71 -20.93
C GLN A 140 -5.03 5.52 -19.63
N TRP A 141 -6.20 5.80 -19.04
CA TRP A 141 -6.28 6.50 -17.76
C TRP A 141 -5.63 5.68 -16.63
N ARG A 142 -5.89 4.36 -16.58
CA ARG A 142 -5.37 3.50 -15.52
C ARG A 142 -3.89 3.18 -15.63
N THR A 143 -3.36 2.89 -16.83
CA THR A 143 -1.93 2.64 -17.04
C THR A 143 -1.08 3.83 -16.55
N GLN A 144 -1.50 5.06 -16.88
CA GLN A 144 -0.81 6.26 -16.40
C GLN A 144 -0.83 6.39 -14.87
N ASP A 145 -1.92 6.01 -14.20
CA ASP A 145 -1.98 6.04 -12.73
C ASP A 145 -1.08 4.96 -12.11
N GLN A 146 -1.07 3.77 -12.69
CA GLN A 146 -0.31 2.62 -12.20
C GLN A 146 1.20 2.79 -12.34
N ASP A 147 1.69 3.25 -13.49
CA ASP A 147 3.12 3.49 -13.73
C ASP A 147 3.70 4.45 -12.68
N ASN A 148 2.90 5.46 -12.29
CA ASN A 148 3.28 6.41 -11.25
C ASN A 148 3.32 5.78 -9.86
N VAL A 149 2.35 4.93 -9.52
CA VAL A 149 2.32 4.23 -8.23
C VAL A 149 3.50 3.26 -8.12
N ILE A 150 3.78 2.51 -9.18
CA ILE A 150 4.91 1.58 -9.25
C ILE A 150 6.24 2.34 -9.13
N ALA A 151 6.43 3.42 -9.90
CA ALA A 151 7.64 4.23 -9.83
C ALA A 151 7.86 4.85 -8.43
N ASN A 152 6.82 5.42 -7.82
CA ASN A 152 6.92 6.03 -6.49
C ASN A 152 7.19 4.97 -5.40
N THR A 153 6.54 3.82 -5.48
CA THR A 153 6.72 2.73 -4.50
C THR A 153 8.11 2.11 -4.65
N GLY A 154 8.59 1.89 -5.87
CA GLY A 154 9.94 1.43 -6.14
C GLY A 154 11.01 2.40 -5.65
N LEU A 155 10.80 3.71 -5.84
CA LEU A 155 11.69 4.74 -5.28
C LEU A 155 11.69 4.72 -3.75
N LEU A 156 10.53 4.66 -3.09
CA LEU A 156 10.45 4.58 -1.63
C LEU A 156 11.15 3.32 -1.11
N VAL A 157 10.83 2.15 -1.65
CA VAL A 157 11.43 0.89 -1.22
C VAL A 157 12.95 0.89 -1.44
N ASN A 158 13.44 1.34 -2.59
CA ASN A 158 14.89 1.44 -2.85
C ASN A 158 15.55 2.50 -1.96
N LEU A 159 14.90 3.65 -1.79
CA LEU A 159 15.41 4.72 -0.96
C LEU A 159 15.45 4.33 0.50
N PHE A 160 14.58 3.46 1.03
CA PHE A 160 14.55 3.07 2.45
C PHE A 160 15.14 1.68 2.76
N SER A 161 15.24 0.78 1.79
CA SER A 161 15.74 -0.61 1.99
C SER A 161 17.21 -0.81 1.60
N ASN A 162 17.88 0.19 1.03
CA ASN A 162 19.32 0.07 0.71
C ASN A 162 20.16 0.09 2.01
N ASN A 163 21.10 -0.84 2.14
CA ASN A 163 21.87 -1.12 3.35
C ASN A 163 23.13 -0.25 3.51
N ASN A 164 23.21 0.90 2.82
CA ASN A 164 24.35 1.81 2.88
C ASN A 164 24.23 2.76 4.10
N PRO A 165 25.14 2.69 5.08
CA PRO A 165 25.07 3.46 6.33
C PRO A 165 25.12 4.98 6.12
N VAL A 166 25.78 5.47 5.07
CA VAL A 166 25.81 6.91 4.75
C VAL A 166 24.42 7.39 4.31
N LEU A 167 23.76 6.63 3.44
CA LEU A 167 22.37 6.92 3.02
C LEU A 167 21.39 6.78 4.19
N GLY A 168 21.67 5.91 5.17
CA GLY A 168 20.91 5.76 6.42
C GLY A 168 20.76 7.07 7.22
N HIS A 169 21.86 7.80 7.41
CA HIS A 169 21.85 9.08 8.14
C HIS A 169 21.12 10.19 7.37
N PHE A 170 21.30 10.25 6.04
CA PHE A 170 20.57 11.20 5.20
C PHE A 170 19.06 10.93 5.17
N ARG A 171 18.62 9.67 5.25
CA ARG A 171 17.18 9.33 5.39
C ARG A 171 16.59 9.83 6.70
N GLY A 172 17.30 9.63 7.81
CA GLY A 172 16.87 10.12 9.12
C GLY A 172 16.72 11.64 9.13
N ALA A 173 17.70 12.34 8.56
CA ALA A 173 17.63 13.79 8.37
C ALA A 173 16.49 14.21 7.43
N GLY A 174 16.31 13.51 6.31
CA GLY A 174 15.22 13.77 5.35
C GLY A 174 13.83 13.59 5.95
N LEU A 175 13.61 12.51 6.71
CA LEU A 175 12.35 12.29 7.43
C LEU A 175 12.11 13.36 8.50
N ALA A 176 13.15 13.79 9.22
CA ALA A 176 13.05 14.86 10.20
C ALA A 176 12.71 16.21 9.54
N ILE A 177 13.30 16.50 8.36
CA ILE A 177 13.00 17.70 7.57
C ILE A 177 11.56 17.66 7.04
N ILE A 178 11.09 16.50 6.55
CA ILE A 178 9.71 16.33 6.09
C ILE A 178 8.73 16.51 7.26
N ASP A 179 9.04 15.98 8.44
CA ASP A 179 8.18 16.15 9.62
C ASP A 179 8.17 17.61 10.12
N ALA A 180 9.28 18.33 9.94
CA ALA A 180 9.40 19.75 10.26
C ALA A 180 8.73 20.68 9.23
N LEU A 181 8.32 20.17 8.06
CA LEU A 181 7.72 20.96 6.97
C LEU A 181 6.29 20.46 6.64
N PRO A 182 5.25 21.01 7.31
CA PRO A 182 3.86 20.62 7.09
C PRO A 182 3.39 20.64 5.62
N PRO A 183 3.77 21.61 4.76
CA PRO A 183 3.36 21.61 3.36
C PRO A 183 3.90 20.41 2.57
N VAL A 184 5.13 19.99 2.84
CA VAL A 184 5.76 18.82 2.20
C VAL A 184 5.09 17.54 2.68
N LYS A 185 4.78 17.44 3.97
CA LYS A 185 4.03 16.33 4.56
C LYS A 185 2.63 16.21 3.96
N HIS A 186 1.90 17.31 3.82
CA HIS A 186 0.58 17.32 3.18
C HIS A 186 0.65 16.95 1.70
N TRP A 187 1.65 17.46 0.97
CA TRP A 187 1.85 17.10 -0.44
C TRP A 187 2.16 15.61 -0.61
N LEU A 188 3.03 15.04 0.23
CA LEU A 188 3.32 13.61 0.25
C LEU A 188 2.09 12.78 0.60
N ALA A 189 1.32 13.17 1.62
CA ALA A 189 0.09 12.50 1.99
C ALA A 189 -0.94 12.51 0.85
N ASN A 190 -1.17 13.66 0.22
CA ASN A 190 -2.09 13.78 -0.93
C ASN A 190 -1.64 12.95 -2.13
N LYS A 191 -0.33 12.84 -2.36
CA LYS A 191 0.24 12.01 -3.41
C LYS A 191 0.09 10.52 -3.10
N SER A 192 0.34 10.10 -1.87
CA SER A 192 0.13 8.72 -1.40
C SER A 192 -1.35 8.31 -1.39
N MET A 193 -2.26 9.25 -1.13
CA MET A 193 -3.71 9.05 -1.21
C MET A 193 -4.24 9.06 -2.66
N GLY A 194 -3.41 9.36 -3.67
CA GLY A 194 -3.80 9.37 -5.08
C GLY A 194 -4.71 10.54 -5.48
N LEU A 195 -4.73 11.62 -4.69
CA LEU A 195 -5.63 12.78 -4.90
C LEU A 195 -5.09 13.83 -5.89
N ALA A 196 -3.87 13.66 -6.42
CA ALA A 196 -3.14 14.71 -7.15
C ALA A 196 -3.47 14.85 -8.65
N ARG A 197 -4.40 14.06 -9.22
CA ARG A 197 -4.69 14.03 -10.68
C ARG A 197 -6.17 13.84 -10.99
N LYS A 198 -6.53 13.75 -12.29
CA LYS A 198 -7.89 13.50 -12.80
C LYS A 198 -8.59 12.42 -11.96
N GLN A 199 -9.60 12.85 -11.20
CA GLN A 199 -10.38 11.99 -10.33
C GLN A 199 -11.72 11.67 -10.98
N PRO A 200 -12.17 10.42 -10.92
CA PRO A 200 -13.51 10.07 -11.37
C PRO A 200 -14.58 10.84 -10.58
N LYS A 201 -15.77 11.04 -11.18
CA LYS A 201 -16.91 11.71 -10.51
C LYS A 201 -17.16 11.14 -9.09
N LEU A 202 -17.21 9.82 -8.96
CA LEU A 202 -17.39 9.14 -7.67
C LEU A 202 -16.25 9.41 -6.68
N GLY A 203 -15.00 9.55 -7.14
CA GLY A 203 -13.86 9.91 -6.29
C GLY A 203 -13.93 11.34 -5.75
N ARG A 204 -14.73 12.21 -6.38
CA ARG A 204 -15.01 13.59 -5.95
C ARG A 204 -16.33 13.72 -5.17
N GLY A 205 -17.04 12.62 -4.93
CA GLY A 205 -18.37 12.64 -4.31
C GLY A 205 -19.48 13.16 -5.24
N LEU A 206 -19.26 13.15 -6.56
CA LEU A 206 -20.25 13.54 -7.56
C LEU A 206 -21.01 12.31 -8.09
N PRO A 207 -22.29 12.43 -8.45
CA PRO A 207 -23.04 11.36 -9.12
C PRO A 207 -22.48 11.08 -10.53
N LEU A 208 -22.78 9.88 -11.05
CA LEU A 208 -22.41 9.46 -12.40
C LEU A 208 -23.22 10.20 -13.47
#